data_AF-A0A1H5VBS1-F1
#
_entry.id   AF-A0A1H5VBS1-F1
#
_cell.length_a   1.000
_cell.length_b   1.000
_cell.length_c   1.000
_cell.angle_alpha   90.00
_cell.angle_beta   90.00
_cell.angle_gamma   90.00
#
_symmetry.space_group_name_H-M   'P 1'
#
loop_
_entity.id
_entity.type
_entity.pdbx_description
1 polymer ?
#
loop_
_entity_poly.entity_id
_entity_poly.type
_entity_poly.pdbx_seq_one_letter_code
_entity_poly.pdbx_strand_id
1 'polypeptide(L)'
;MRQPIYESMALLMDKAHDNLTPAEWRQLTELSAAASSEALRLSEVTASLASLVLADAKNPERGGHFQNADDVFTLLAALSHSLETVAAMAETGSYAASMLIPLRQEVAA
;
A
#
# COMPACT_ATOMS: atom_id res chain seq x y z
N MET A 1 -14.30 5.66 7.67
CA MET A 1 -13.34 6.77 7.88
C MET A 1 -12.13 6.48 6.99
N ARG A 2 -11.61 7.47 6.25
CA ARG A 2 -10.33 7.33 5.55
C ARG A 2 -9.20 7.30 6.60
N GLN A 3 -8.14 6.56 6.34
CA GLN A 3 -7.05 6.28 7.29
C GLN A 3 -6.01 7.44 7.30
N PRO A 4 -5.31 7.71 8.42
CA PRO A 4 -4.45 8.89 8.58
C PRO A 4 -3.30 9.04 7.55
N ILE A 5 -2.71 7.92 7.09
CA ILE A 5 -1.63 7.93 6.10
C ILE A 5 -2.15 8.43 4.74
N TYR A 6 -3.32 7.95 4.36
CA TYR A 6 -3.96 8.33 3.11
C TYR A 6 -4.20 9.84 3.06
N GLU A 7 -4.75 10.40 4.14
CA GLU A 7 -5.00 11.83 4.26
C GLU A 7 -3.69 12.65 4.23
N SER A 8 -2.64 12.13 4.86
CA SER A 8 -1.31 12.77 4.87
C SER A 8 -0.68 12.79 3.47
N MET A 9 -0.70 11.67 2.74
CA MET A 9 -0.17 11.61 1.38
C MET A 9 -0.99 12.48 0.42
N ALA A 10 -2.32 12.48 0.54
CA ALA A 10 -3.18 13.36 -0.24
C ALA A 10 -2.85 14.84 0.00
N LEU A 11 -2.67 15.26 1.25
CA LEU A 11 -2.30 16.64 1.60
C LEU A 11 -0.92 17.02 1.05
N LEU A 12 0.06 16.12 1.12
CA LEU A 12 1.40 16.36 0.57
C LEU A 12 1.35 16.50 -0.96
N MET A 13 0.56 15.64 -1.63
CA MET A 13 0.37 15.67 -3.07
C MET A 13 -0.31 16.97 -3.52
N ASP A 14 -1.35 17.40 -2.80
CA ASP A 14 -2.07 18.66 -3.04
C ASP A 14 -1.11 19.86 -2.95
N LYS A 15 -0.26 19.91 -1.91
CA LYS A 15 0.73 20.99 -1.75
C LYS A 15 1.85 20.96 -2.79
N ALA A 16 2.24 19.78 -3.26
CA ALA A 16 3.31 19.62 -4.25
C ALA A 16 2.83 19.85 -5.69
N HIS A 17 1.53 19.69 -5.95
CA HIS A 17 0.93 19.64 -7.29
C HIS A 17 1.48 20.69 -8.27
N ASP A 18 1.40 21.98 -7.91
CA ASP A 18 1.75 23.08 -8.81
C ASP A 18 3.26 23.25 -9.04
N ASN A 19 4.10 22.58 -8.24
CA ASN A 19 5.55 22.77 -8.25
C ASN A 19 6.33 21.58 -8.83
N LEU A 20 5.64 20.51 -9.22
CA LEU A 20 6.28 19.30 -9.72
C LEU A 20 6.57 19.40 -11.22
N THR A 21 7.82 19.11 -11.57
CA THR A 21 8.28 18.98 -12.95
C THR A 21 7.75 17.69 -13.60
N PRO A 22 7.70 17.62 -14.94
CA PRO A 22 7.31 16.40 -15.65
C PRO A 22 8.18 15.16 -15.32
N ALA A 23 9.46 15.37 -14.93
CA ALA A 23 10.34 14.27 -14.51
C ALA A 23 9.94 13.72 -13.13
N GLU A 24 9.59 14.60 -12.20
CA GLU A 24 9.13 14.21 -10.86
C GLU A 24 7.77 13.52 -10.91
N TRP A 25 6.85 13.99 -11.75
CA TRP A 25 5.58 13.29 -12.02
C TRP A 25 5.80 11.87 -12.57
N ARG A 26 6.82 11.67 -13.40
CA ARG A 26 7.16 10.35 -13.94
C ARG A 26 7.71 9.43 -12.85
N GLN A 27 8.57 9.93 -11.96
CA GLN A 27 9.03 9.16 -10.80
C GLN A 27 7.87 8.80 -9.85
N LEU A 28 6.93 9.71 -9.60
CA LEU A 28 5.73 9.42 -8.81
C LEU A 28 4.87 8.35 -9.47
N THR A 29 4.81 8.30 -10.81
CA THR A 29 4.09 7.24 -11.52
C THR A 29 4.70 5.85 -11.27
N GLU A 30 6.03 5.76 -11.22
CA GLU A 30 6.76 4.52 -10.91
C GLU A 30 6.45 4.02 -9.48
N LEU A 31 6.09 4.93 -8.58
CA LEU A 31 5.62 4.61 -7.22
C LEU A 31 4.40 3.68 -7.23
N SER A 32 3.49 3.81 -8.21
CA SER A 32 2.31 2.93 -8.32
C SER A 32 2.67 1.49 -8.69
N ALA A 33 3.69 1.30 -9.52
CA ALA A 33 4.18 -0.02 -9.89
C ALA A 33 4.89 -0.69 -8.70
N ALA A 34 5.71 0.07 -7.97
CA ALA A 34 6.35 -0.39 -6.74
C ALA A 34 5.30 -0.75 -5.66
N ALA A 35 4.28 0.09 -5.47
CA ALA A 35 3.17 -0.17 -4.57
C ALA A 35 2.41 -1.44 -4.94
N SER A 36 2.13 -1.65 -6.23
CA SER A 36 1.46 -2.86 -6.71
C SER A 36 2.29 -4.12 -6.42
N SER A 37 3.61 -4.05 -6.62
CA SER A 37 4.52 -5.16 -6.26
C SER A 37 4.52 -5.44 -4.76
N GLU A 38 4.49 -4.40 -3.92
CA GLU A 38 4.46 -4.57 -2.47
C GLU A 38 3.12 -5.11 -1.97
N ALA A 39 2.00 -4.71 -2.58
CA ALA A 39 0.68 -5.27 -2.30
C ALA A 39 0.64 -6.80 -2.53
N LEU A 40 1.26 -7.27 -3.61
CA LEU A 40 1.38 -8.69 -3.90
C LEU A 40 2.20 -9.43 -2.84
N ARG A 41 3.35 -8.88 -2.44
CA ARG A 41 4.18 -9.46 -1.37
C ARG A 41 3.43 -9.52 -0.03
N LEU A 42 2.70 -8.47 0.32
CA LEU A 42 1.87 -8.45 1.53
C LEU A 42 0.73 -9.47 1.46
N SER A 43 0.14 -9.69 0.29
CA SER A 43 -0.85 -10.74 0.07
C SER A 43 -0.26 -12.14 0.34
N GLU A 44 0.95 -12.42 -0.13
CA GLU A 44 1.64 -13.70 0.12
C GLU A 44 1.95 -13.92 1.61
N VAL A 45 2.40 -12.87 2.30
CA VAL A 45 2.63 -12.89 3.76
C VAL A 45 1.32 -13.18 4.49
N THR A 46 0.24 -12.50 4.12
CA THR A 46 -1.08 -12.70 4.73
C THR A 46 -1.61 -14.12 4.52
N ALA A 47 -1.43 -14.68 3.32
CA ALA A 47 -1.80 -16.07 3.03
C ALA A 47 -0.98 -17.09 3.86
N SER A 48 0.31 -16.82 4.03
CA SER A 48 1.20 -17.65 4.86
C SER A 48 0.79 -17.60 6.33
N LEU A 49 0.47 -16.41 6.85
CA LEU A 49 -0.05 -16.22 8.21
C LEU A 49 -1.38 -16.95 8.41
N ALA A 50 -2.32 -16.85 7.47
CA ALA A 50 -3.58 -17.57 7.53
C ALA A 50 -3.37 -19.10 7.60
N SER A 51 -2.38 -19.62 6.87
CA SER A 51 -2.01 -21.03 6.91
C SER A 51 -1.45 -21.46 8.26
N LEU A 52 -0.61 -20.61 8.89
CA LEU A 52 -0.09 -20.85 10.24
C LEU A 52 -1.19 -20.80 11.30
N VAL A 53 -2.10 -19.83 11.23
CA VAL A 53 -3.27 -19.73 12.12
C VAL A 53 -4.16 -20.97 11.98
N LEU A 54 -4.40 -21.44 10.75
CA LEU A 54 -5.18 -22.66 10.50
C LEU A 54 -4.49 -23.92 11.05
N ALA A 55 -3.17 -24.01 10.92
CA ALA A 55 -2.39 -25.11 11.47
C ALA A 55 -2.45 -25.12 13.00
N ASP A 56 -2.31 -23.96 13.65
CA ASP A 56 -2.48 -23.80 15.09
C ASP A 56 -3.89 -24.15 15.57
N ALA A 57 -4.93 -23.71 14.86
CA ALA A 57 -6.32 -24.00 15.19
C ALA A 57 -6.64 -25.51 15.11
N LYS A 58 -5.94 -26.25 14.25
CA LYS A 58 -6.08 -27.71 14.10
C LYS A 58 -5.17 -28.49 15.05
N ASN A 59 -4.26 -27.83 15.78
CA ASN A 59 -3.33 -28.50 16.68
C ASN A 59 -4.05 -28.89 18.00
N PRO A 60 -4.18 -30.19 18.29
CA PRO A 60 -4.89 -30.67 19.49
C PRO A 60 -4.19 -30.29 20.81
N GLU A 61 -2.90 -29.94 20.79
CA GLU A 61 -2.15 -29.60 22.02
C GLU A 61 -2.28 -28.12 22.43
N ARG A 62 -3.07 -27.29 21.73
CA ARG A 62 -3.29 -25.86 22.04
C ARG A 62 -2.00 -25.08 22.32
N GLY A 63 -0.88 -25.46 21.68
CA GLY A 63 0.48 -24.94 21.93
C GLY A 63 1.01 -23.98 20.86
N GLY A 64 0.12 -23.28 20.14
CA GLY A 64 0.45 -22.43 19.00
C GLY A 64 0.95 -21.01 19.31
N HIS A 65 1.56 -20.35 18.32
CA HIS A 65 2.03 -18.96 18.40
C HIS A 65 0.90 -17.92 18.38
N PHE A 66 -0.31 -18.28 17.95
CA PHE A 66 -1.47 -17.38 17.84
C PHE A 66 -2.46 -17.49 19.00
N GLN A 67 -2.03 -17.99 20.16
CA GLN A 67 -2.89 -18.13 21.35
C GLN A 67 -3.25 -16.80 22.02
N ASN A 68 -2.36 -15.80 21.92
CA ASN A 68 -2.54 -14.51 22.55
C ASN A 68 -3.26 -13.55 21.60
N ALA A 69 -4.48 -13.15 21.96
CA ALA A 69 -5.28 -12.23 21.18
C ALA A 69 -4.59 -10.88 20.93
N ASP A 70 -3.75 -10.42 21.86
CA ASP A 70 -3.03 -9.15 21.73
C ASP A 70 -1.91 -9.22 20.67
N ASP A 71 -1.22 -10.36 20.58
CA ASP A 71 -0.17 -10.58 19.58
C ASP A 71 -0.77 -10.70 18.16
N VAL A 72 -1.91 -11.39 18.05
CA VAL A 72 -2.67 -11.48 16.79
C VAL A 72 -3.21 -10.11 16.38
N PHE A 73 -3.77 -9.35 17.34
CA PHE A 73 -4.27 -8.01 17.09
C PHE A 73 -3.14 -7.08 16.60
N THR A 74 -1.98 -7.10 17.26
CA THR A 74 -0.83 -6.26 16.90
C THR A 74 -0.34 -6.58 15.49
N LEU A 75 -0.27 -7.87 15.13
CA LEU A 75 0.09 -8.30 13.78
C LEU A 75 -0.92 -7.81 12.73
N LEU A 76 -2.22 -7.98 12.99
CA LEU A 76 -3.27 -7.54 12.08
C LEU A 76 -3.28 -6.00 11.92
N ALA A 77 -3.05 -5.26 13.01
CA ALA A 77 -2.92 -3.81 12.97
C ALA A 77 -1.72 -3.36 12.13
N ALA A 78 -0.57 -4.01 12.28
CA ALA A 78 0.62 -3.71 11.49
C ALA A 78 0.43 -4.03 9.99
N LEU A 79 -0.26 -5.13 9.67
CA LEU A 79 -0.62 -5.49 8.29
C LEU A 79 -1.58 -4.46 7.68
N SER A 80 -2.61 -4.04 8.41
CA SER A 80 -3.54 -2.99 7.95
C SER A 80 -2.79 -1.70 7.62
N HIS A 81 -1.91 -1.26 8.51
CA HIS A 81 -1.11 -0.05 8.32
C HIS A 81 -0.21 -0.13 7.07
N SER A 82 0.40 -1.30 6.84
CA SER A 82 1.25 -1.55 5.68
C SER A 82 0.44 -1.51 4.38
N LEU A 83 -0.73 -2.16 4.36
CA LEU A 83 -1.65 -2.16 3.21
C LEU A 83 -2.18 -0.77 2.88
N GLU A 84 -2.46 0.05 3.90
CA GLU A 84 -2.91 1.43 3.72
C GLU A 84 -1.83 2.32 3.11
N THR A 85 -0.58 2.17 3.57
CA THR A 85 0.56 2.88 2.99
C THR A 85 0.71 2.54 1.51
N VAL A 86 0.64 1.25 1.18
CA VAL A 86 0.73 0.77 -0.19
C VAL A 86 -0.43 1.29 -1.05
N ALA A 87 -1.66 1.29 -0.53
CA ALA A 87 -2.82 1.82 -1.24
C ALA A 87 -2.68 3.33 -1.53
N ALA A 88 -2.21 4.11 -0.55
CA ALA A 88 -1.98 5.54 -0.71
C ALA A 88 -0.87 5.83 -1.75
N MET A 89 0.20 5.02 -1.78
CA MET A 89 1.24 5.10 -2.81
C MET A 89 0.70 4.77 -4.21
N ALA A 90 -0.13 3.72 -4.32
CA ALA A 90 -0.73 3.33 -5.60
C ALA A 90 -1.63 4.43 -6.17
N GLU A 91 -2.46 5.06 -5.33
CA GLU A 91 -3.32 6.16 -5.75
C GLU A 91 -2.52 7.39 -6.17
N THR A 92 -1.52 7.77 -5.36
CA THR A 92 -0.65 8.91 -5.66
C THR A 92 0.05 8.73 -7.01
N GLY A 93 0.58 7.53 -7.27
CA GLY A 93 1.23 7.25 -8.56
C GLY A 93 0.25 7.16 -9.73
N SER A 94 -0.97 6.65 -9.52
CA SER A 94 -2.02 6.66 -10.55
C SER A 94 -2.44 8.09 -10.91
N TYR A 95 -2.59 8.95 -9.91
CA TYR A 95 -2.86 10.37 -10.10
C TYR A 95 -1.73 11.07 -10.87
N ALA A 96 -0.48 10.84 -10.48
CA ALA A 96 0.69 11.35 -11.20
C ALA A 96 0.71 10.93 -12.68
N ALA A 97 0.34 9.68 -12.98
CA ALA A 97 0.26 9.20 -14.35
C ALA A 97 -0.76 10.00 -15.19
N SER A 98 -1.90 10.37 -14.59
CA SER A 98 -2.95 11.14 -15.26
C SER A 98 -2.49 12.55 -15.65
N MET A 99 -1.64 13.18 -14.83
CA MET A 99 -1.09 14.52 -15.09
C MET A 99 -0.11 14.54 -16.28
N LEU A 100 0.48 13.39 -16.63
CA LEU A 100 1.40 13.27 -17.76
C LEU A 100 0.70 13.00 -19.10
N ILE A 101 -0.59 12.68 -19.12
CA ILE A 101 -1.34 12.39 -20.35
C ILE A 101 -1.40 13.62 -21.28
N PRO A 102 -1.75 14.84 -20.81
CA PRO A 102 -1.80 16.03 -21.66
C PRO A 102 -0.43 16.38 -22.28
N LEU A 103 0.64 16.27 -21.49
CA LEU A 103 2.02 16.55 -21.93
C LEU A 103 2.49 15.60 -23.06
N ARG A 104 2.03 14.35 -23.07
CA ARG A 104 2.37 13.42 -24.16
C ARG A 104 1.61 13.72 -25.45
N GLN A 105 0.42 14.32 -25.35
CA GLN A 105 -0.38 14.70 -26.51
C GLN A 105 0.18 15.95 -27.20
N GLU A 106 0.75 16.89 -26.46
CA GLU A 106 1.40 18.09 -27.01
C GLU A 106 2.70 17.79 -27.76
N VAL A 107 3.45 16.77 -27.37
CA VAL A 107 4.70 16.38 -28.05
C VAL A 107 4.43 15.58 -29.35
N ALA A 108 3.23 15.04 -29.50
CA ALA A 108 2.84 14.19 -30.63
C ALA A 108 2.03 14.94 -31.72
N ALA A 109 1.67 16.21 -31.48
CA ALA A 109 0.97 17.09 -32.41
C ALA A 109 1.95 18.02 -33.15
#